data_AF-A0A2A3EUC3-F1
#
_entry.id   AF-A0A2A3EUC3-F1
#
_cell.length_a   1.000
_cell.length_b   1.000
_cell.length_c   1.000
_cell.angle_alpha   90.00
_cell.angle_beta   90.00
_cell.angle_gamma   90.00
#
_symmetry.space_group_name_H-M   'P 1'
#
loop_
_entity.id
_entity.type
_entity.pdbx_description
1 polymer ?
#
loop_
_entity_poly.entity_id
_entity_poly.type
_entity_poly.pdbx_seq_one_letter_code
_entity_poly.pdbx_strand_id
1 'polypeptide(L)'
;MLSVEDGADIRRLHRSERLPIKAIARMMGISRNTVRSALAADGPPKYRRAKSGSIVDAVEPRIRELLKEFPTMPATVIAERIG
;
A
#
# COMPACT_ATOMS: atom_id res chain seq x y z
N MET A 1 7.49 -8.58 3.13
CA MET A 1 7.48 -7.42 2.21
C MET A 1 8.91 -6.92 2.18
N LEU A 2 9.54 -6.81 1.00
CA LEU A 2 10.94 -6.41 0.91
C LEU A 2 11.08 -4.91 1.27
N SER A 3 12.07 -4.52 2.09
CA SER A 3 12.28 -3.10 2.41
C SER A 3 12.70 -2.30 1.18
N VAL A 4 12.61 -0.97 1.27
CA VAL A 4 13.20 -0.06 0.28
C VAL A 4 14.71 -0.27 0.19
N GLU A 5 15.38 -0.48 1.33
CA GLU A 5 16.83 -0.72 1.39
C GLU A 5 17.21 -2.03 0.69
N ASP A 6 16.56 -3.14 1.06
CA ASP A 6 16.79 -4.45 0.44
C ASP A 6 16.68 -4.39 -1.10
N GLY A 7 15.69 -3.65 -1.61
CA GLY A 7 15.50 -3.49 -3.05
C GLY A 7 16.62 -2.69 -3.70
N ALA A 8 17.15 -1.68 -3.00
CA ALA A 8 18.31 -0.92 -3.44
C ALA A 8 19.59 -1.75 -3.42
N ASP A 9 19.80 -2.56 -2.38
CA ASP A 9 20.94 -3.46 -2.27
C ASP A 9 20.95 -4.52 -3.37
N ILE A 10 19.80 -5.13 -3.66
CA ILE A 10 19.67 -6.07 -4.80
C ILE A 10 20.08 -5.40 -6.12
N ARG A 11 19.63 -4.16 -6.36
CA ARG A 11 19.99 -3.42 -7.58
C ARG A 11 21.47 -3.06 -7.61
N ARG A 12 22.08 -2.67 -6.49
CA ARG A 12 23.52 -2.39 -6.39
C ARG A 12 24.35 -3.64 -6.70
N LEU A 13 24.05 -4.75 -6.00
CA LEU A 13 24.76 -6.03 -6.15
C LEU A 13 24.69 -6.54 -7.60
N HIS A 14 23.56 -6.35 -8.29
CA HIS A 14 23.42 -6.81 -9.67
C HIS A 14 23.99 -5.82 -10.72
N ARG A 15 23.70 -4.51 -10.60
CA ARG A 15 24.05 -3.53 -11.65
C ARG A 15 25.47 -3.00 -11.49
N SER A 16 25.90 -2.73 -10.26
CA SER A 16 27.24 -2.19 -9.97
C SER A 16 28.27 -3.31 -9.81
N GLU A 17 27.95 -4.33 -9.01
CA GLU A 17 28.89 -5.41 -8.66
C GLU A 17 28.79 -6.62 -9.61
N ARG A 18 27.84 -6.61 -10.56
CA ARG A 18 27.62 -7.64 -11.59
C ARG A 18 27.44 -9.06 -11.05
N LEU A 19 26.94 -9.19 -9.81
CA LEU A 19 26.68 -10.50 -9.22
C LEU A 19 25.48 -11.18 -9.88
N PRO A 20 25.56 -12.50 -10.14
CA PRO A 20 24.45 -13.24 -10.71
C PRO A 20 23.30 -13.37 -9.70
N ILE A 21 22.06 -13.40 -10.20
CA ILE A 21 20.82 -13.51 -9.39
C ILE A 21 20.90 -14.65 -8.34
N LYS A 22 21.50 -15.80 -8.71
CA LYS A 22 21.65 -16.94 -7.78
C LYS A 22 22.59 -16.64 -6.61
N ALA A 23 23.65 -15.85 -6.82
CA ALA A 23 24.57 -15.46 -5.76
C ALA A 23 23.91 -14.47 -4.80
N ILE A 24 23.20 -13.46 -5.35
CA ILE A 24 22.45 -12.48 -4.55
C ILE A 24 21.38 -13.19 -3.69
N ALA A 25 20.62 -14.11 -4.28
CA ALA A 25 19.60 -14.87 -3.56
C ALA A 25 20.18 -15.68 -2.38
N ARG A 26 21.34 -16.31 -2.57
CA ARG A 26 22.04 -17.06 -1.52
C ARG A 26 22.60 -16.14 -0.43
N MET A 27 23.22 -15.03 -0.84
CA MET A 27 23.84 -14.06 0.06
C MET A 27 22.81 -13.39 0.99
N MET A 28 21.65 -13.03 0.43
CA MET A 28 20.59 -12.36 1.18
C MET A 28 19.54 -13.31 1.79
N GLY A 29 19.63 -14.62 1.54
CA GLY A 29 18.66 -15.60 2.05
C GLY A 29 17.23 -15.45 1.50
N ILE A 30 17.07 -14.87 0.31
CA ILE A 30 15.76 -14.62 -0.32
C ILE A 30 15.56 -15.46 -1.58
N SER A 31 14.31 -15.59 -2.02
CA SER A 31 14.01 -16.34 -3.25
C SER A 31 14.58 -15.65 -4.50
N ARG A 32 14.99 -16.44 -5.50
CA ARG A 32 15.42 -15.92 -6.82
C ARG A 32 14.33 -15.07 -7.50
N ASN A 33 13.06 -15.41 -7.25
CA ASN A 33 11.93 -14.66 -7.77
C ASN A 33 11.84 -13.27 -7.12
N THR A 34 12.13 -13.18 -5.82
CA THR A 34 12.22 -11.90 -5.10
C THR A 34 13.30 -11.00 -5.70
N VAL A 35 14.49 -11.56 -5.97
CA VAL A 35 15.58 -10.82 -6.64
C VAL A 35 15.14 -10.34 -8.03
N ARG A 36 14.53 -11.22 -8.83
CA ARG A 36 14.02 -10.86 -10.17
C ARG A 36 12.98 -9.75 -10.11
N SER A 37 12.02 -9.84 -9.19
CA SER A 37 10.99 -8.81 -9.00
C SER A 37 11.59 -7.47 -8.56
N ALA A 38 12.58 -7.47 -7.68
CA ALA A 38 13.25 -6.25 -7.23
C ALA A 38 14.08 -5.59 -8.34
N LEU A 39 14.67 -6.38 -9.24
CA LEU A 39 15.40 -5.87 -10.41
C LEU A 39 14.47 -5.31 -11.49
N ALA A 40 13.27 -5.90 -11.65
CA ALA A 40 12.24 -5.45 -12.59
C ALA A 40 11.48 -4.21 -12.08
N ALA A 41 11.51 -3.93 -10.78
CA ALA A 41 10.92 -2.72 -10.22
C ALA A 41 11.83 -1.51 -10.49
N ASP A 42 11.31 -0.54 -11.25
CA ASP A 42 12.01 0.73 -11.58
C ASP A 42 12.17 1.69 -10.40
N GLY A 43 11.67 1.34 -9.21
CA GLY A 43 11.72 2.20 -8.04
C GLY A 43 11.46 1.45 -6.73
N PRO A 44 11.44 2.17 -5.60
CA PRO A 44 11.10 1.59 -4.31
C PRO A 44 9.68 1.00 -4.35
N PRO A 45 9.41 -0.06 -3.55
CA PRO A 45 8.06 -0.59 -3.42
C PRO A 45 7.11 0.54 -2.97
N LYS A 46 6.20 0.94 -3.85
CA LYS A 46 5.14 1.89 -3.49
C LYS A 46 4.03 1.10 -2.82
N TYR A 47 3.67 1.49 -1.59
CA TYR A 47 2.49 0.95 -0.94
C TYR A 47 1.24 1.31 -1.76
N ARG A 48 0.66 0.34 -2.46
CA ARG A 48 -0.64 0.44 -3.11
C ARG A 48 -1.56 -0.57 -2.46
N ARG A 49 -2.38 -0.11 -1.53
CA ARG A 49 -3.65 -0.80 -1.25
C ARG A 49 -4.71 -0.16 -2.13
N ALA A 50 -5.49 -0.99 -2.81
CA ALA A 50 -6.79 -0.52 -3.30
C ALA A 50 -7.53 0.04 -2.09
N LYS A 51 -8.15 1.20 -2.22
CA LYS A 51 -9.02 1.72 -1.16
C LYS A 51 -10.08 0.65 -0.93
N SER A 52 -10.07 0.02 0.24
CA SER A 52 -11.23 -0.75 0.68
C SER A 52 -12.39 0.24 0.76
N GLY A 53 -13.54 -0.12 0.19
CA GLY A 53 -14.75 0.66 0.41
C GLY A 53 -14.99 0.84 1.90
N SER A 54 -15.58 1.97 2.27
CA SER A 54 -16.03 2.22 3.63
C SER A 54 -17.45 1.71 3.80
N ILE A 55 -17.77 1.20 4.99
CA ILE A 55 -19.17 0.93 5.38
C ILE A 55 -20.01 2.21 5.21
N VAL A 56 -19.40 3.39 5.40
CA VAL A 56 -20.08 4.66 5.23
C VAL A 56 -20.34 5.05 3.77
N ASP A 57 -19.73 4.40 2.78
CA ASP A 57 -19.87 4.79 1.37
C ASP A 57 -21.34 4.72 0.90
N ALA A 58 -22.11 3.76 1.43
CA ALA A 58 -23.52 3.60 1.11
C ALA A 58 -24.42 4.70 1.73
N VAL A 59 -24.02 5.27 2.86
CA VAL A 59 -24.83 6.23 3.64
C VAL A 59 -24.29 7.67 3.59
N GLU A 60 -23.11 7.88 3.02
CA GLU A 60 -22.42 9.17 2.91
C GLU A 60 -23.30 10.30 2.32
N PRO A 61 -24.09 10.08 1.25
CA PRO A 61 -24.95 11.13 0.70
C PRO A 61 -25.98 11.64 1.72
N ARG A 62 -26.56 10.72 2.51
CA ARG A 62 -27.59 11.03 3.51
C ARG A 62 -27.01 11.74 4.73
N ILE A 63 -25.80 11.37 5.16
CA ILE A 63 -25.05 12.09 6.18
C ILE A 63 -24.81 13.54 5.73
N ARG A 64 -24.43 13.73 4.46
CA ARG A 64 -24.16 15.06 3.90
C ARG A 64 -25.43 15.93 3.84
N GLU A 65 -26.58 15.36 3.56
CA GLU A 65 -27.87 16.08 3.60
C GLU A 65 -28.20 16.54 5.03
N LEU A 66 -28.09 15.66 6.01
CA LEU A 66 -28.36 15.98 7.43
C LEU A 66 -27.44 17.11 7.94
N LEU A 67 -26.16 17.06 7.60
CA LEU A 67 -25.20 18.09 8.01
C LEU A 67 -25.36 19.41 7.24
N LYS A 68 -25.93 19.40 6.03
CA LYS A 68 -26.27 20.63 5.32
C LYS A 68 -27.42 21.37 6.00
N GLU A 69 -28.44 20.63 6.44
CA GLU A 69 -29.62 21.20 7.09
C GLU A 69 -29.34 21.53 8.58
N PHE A 70 -28.55 20.69 9.24
CA PHE A 70 -28.23 20.80 10.66
C PHE A 70 -26.70 20.66 10.88
N PRO A 71 -25.92 21.74 10.68
CA PRO A 71 -24.45 21.67 10.71
C PRO A 71 -23.85 21.21 12.05
N THR A 72 -24.56 21.39 13.16
CA THR A 72 -24.13 21.02 14.51
C THR A 72 -24.72 19.70 15.00
N MET A 73 -25.38 18.93 14.13
CA MET A 73 -26.02 17.66 14.50
C MET A 73 -24.98 16.68 15.07
N PRO A 74 -25.23 16.11 16.27
CA PRO A 74 -24.34 15.10 16.85
C PRO A 74 -24.29 13.83 16.01
N ALA A 75 -23.11 13.20 15.94
CA ALA A 75 -22.90 11.97 15.16
C ALA A 75 -23.82 10.80 15.60
N THR A 76 -24.17 10.73 16.88
CA THR A 76 -25.11 9.73 17.40
C THR A 76 -26.50 9.90 16.81
N VAL A 77 -26.98 11.14 16.70
CA VAL A 77 -28.28 11.48 16.09
C VAL A 77 -28.27 11.22 14.59
N ILE A 78 -27.13 11.43 13.93
CA ILE A 78 -26.96 11.07 12.52
C ILE A 78 -27.10 9.55 12.34
N ALA A 79 -26.45 8.75 13.19
CA ALA A 79 -26.54 7.29 13.16
C ALA A 79 -27.99 6.81 13.33
N GLU A 80 -28.71 7.32 14.34
CA GLU A 80 -30.13 7.00 14.55
C GLU A 80 -31.02 7.33 13.33
N ARG A 81 -30.67 8.35 12.56
CA ARG A 81 -31.44 8.79 11.38
C ARG A 81 -31.13 8.04 10.09
N ILE A 82 -29.99 7.35 10.02
CA ILE A 82 -29.55 6.63 8.82
C ILE A 82 -29.62 5.10 8.97
N GLY A 83 -29.72 4.58 10.19
CA GLY A 83 -29.87 3.14 10.49
C GLY A 83 -28.74 2.59 11.34
#